data_AF-A0A9Q3KNB6-F1
#
_entry.id   AF-A0A9Q3KNB6-F1
#
_cell.length_a   1.000
_cell.length_b   1.000
_cell.length_c   1.000
_cell.angle_alpha   90.00
_cell.angle_beta   90.00
_cell.angle_gamma   90.00
#
_symmetry.space_group_name_H-M   'P 1'
#
loop_
_entity.id
_entity.type
_entity.pdbx_description
1 polymer ?
#
loop_
_entity_poly.entity_id
_entity_poly.type
_entity_poly.pdbx_seq_one_letter_code
_entity_poly.pdbx_strand_id
1 'polypeptide(L)'
;MDLHIQKIISDRDAKFTSALWTSCHQLFGTKLFFSTAYHPQTDGLEERMIQTFKICLLAALELAYKTCINATTNQTPAILGKGWNPKLHQDSLRKDLVEIHPTAAIFKRMLKKPRKHAVRCLEDSFAYSKDKWEKSHASAYFELGDLVLVSTTNFNNIKGCRKLKDSFVGPFVIKALHG
;
A
#
# COMPACT_ATOMS: atom_id res chain seq x y z
N MET A 1 17.90 15.57 -12.21
CA MET A 1 16.57 14.95 -12.52
C MET A 1 15.93 14.84 -11.16
N ASP A 2 15.32 15.92 -10.71
CA ASP A 2 15.16 16.17 -9.27
C ASP A 2 13.78 15.68 -8.83
N LEU A 3 13.71 14.40 -8.49
CA LEU A 3 12.65 13.86 -7.66
C LEU A 3 12.94 14.26 -6.21
N HIS A 4 12.86 15.56 -5.89
CA HIS A 4 12.78 16.00 -4.51
C HIS A 4 11.40 15.60 -3.98
N ILE A 5 11.33 14.51 -3.22
CA ILE A 5 10.10 14.09 -2.53
C ILE A 5 9.88 15.09 -1.39
N GLN A 6 9.06 16.12 -1.65
CA GLN A 6 8.90 17.22 -0.69
C GLN A 6 8.07 16.84 0.55
N LYS A 7 7.18 15.84 0.43
CA LYS A 7 6.28 15.41 1.50
C LYS A 7 6.06 13.90 1.47
N ILE A 8 6.14 13.27 2.63
CA ILE A 8 5.86 11.84 2.84
C ILE A 8 4.75 11.76 3.89
N ILE A 9 3.72 10.95 3.63
CA ILE A 9 2.63 10.68 4.59
C ILE A 9 2.85 9.27 5.11
N SER A 10 2.90 9.11 6.42
CA SER A 10 3.05 7.83 7.10
C SER A 10 1.99 7.66 8.18
N ASP A 11 1.74 6.42 8.60
CA ASP A 11 0.99 6.14 9.81
C ASP A 11 1.73 6.63 11.08
N ARG A 12 1.05 6.54 12.22
CA ARG A 12 1.60 6.93 13.54
C ARG A 12 2.32 5.80 14.25
N ASP A 13 2.93 4.84 13.53
CA ASP A 13 3.73 3.79 14.15
C ASP A 13 4.91 4.41 14.94
N ALA A 14 5.25 3.79 16.06
CA ALA A 14 6.37 4.17 16.93
C ALA A 14 7.70 4.28 16.17
N LYS A 15 7.85 3.49 15.09
CA LYS A 15 9.03 3.56 14.20
C LYS A 15 9.13 4.94 13.53
N PHE A 16 8.06 5.42 12.90
CA PHE A 16 8.06 6.67 12.15
C PHE A 16 7.99 7.92 13.03
N THR A 17 7.53 7.79 14.27
CA THR A 17 7.53 8.87 15.27
C THR A 17 8.84 8.94 16.08
N SER A 18 9.81 8.07 15.82
CA SER A 18 11.09 8.07 16.54
C SER A 18 11.98 9.29 16.21
N ALA A 19 12.84 9.65 17.16
CA ALA A 19 13.81 10.73 16.99
C ALA A 19 14.80 10.46 15.83
N LEU A 20 15.12 9.18 15.59
CA LEU A 20 15.98 8.74 14.50
C LEU A 20 15.35 9.07 13.14
N TRP A 21 14.09 8.71 12.93
CA TRP A 21 13.39 8.99 11.67
C TRP A 21 13.16 10.48 11.46
N THR A 22 12.84 11.22 12.53
CA THR A 22 12.72 12.69 12.49
C THR A 22 14.03 13.35 12.03
N SER A 23 15.16 12.92 12.59
CA SER A 23 16.49 13.44 12.24
C SER A 23 16.88 13.06 10.80
N CYS A 24 16.58 11.83 10.37
CA CYS A 24 16.76 11.41 8.98
C CYS A 24 15.99 12.31 8.00
N HIS A 25 14.70 12.56 8.26
CA HIS A 25 13.89 13.40 7.38
C HIS A 25 14.42 14.84 7.29
N GLN A 26 14.92 15.40 8.40
CA GLN A 26 15.59 16.71 8.42
C GLN A 26 16.87 16.72 7.58
N LEU A 27 17.72 15.70 7.69
CA LEU A 27 18.95 15.57 6.89
C LEU A 27 18.65 15.47 5.39
N PHE A 28 17.62 14.73 5.00
CA PHE A 28 17.21 14.58 3.61
C PHE A 28 16.34 15.75 3.09
N GLY A 29 16.02 16.75 3.93
CA GLY A 29 15.18 17.88 3.55
C GLY A 29 13.74 17.50 3.20
N THR A 30 13.25 16.36 3.70
CA THR A 30 11.91 15.84 3.42
C THR A 30 10.97 16.11 4.60
N LYS A 31 9.71 16.46 4.33
CA LYS A 31 8.71 16.70 5.39
C LYS A 31 7.86 15.45 5.60
N LEU A 32 7.93 14.86 6.79
CA LEU A 32 7.07 13.76 7.20
C LEU A 32 5.77 14.31 7.80
N PHE A 33 4.64 13.84 7.29
CA PHE A 33 3.29 14.10 7.79
C PHE A 33 2.69 12.79 8.28
N PHE A 34 1.86 12.87 9.31
CA PHE A 34 1.19 11.70 9.86
C PHE A 34 -0.29 11.68 9.48
N SER A 35 -0.77 10.54 9.01
CA SER A 35 -2.22 10.32 8.83
C SER A 35 -2.96 10.41 10.18
N THR A 36 -4.26 10.63 10.12
CA THR A 36 -5.11 10.59 11.32
C THR A 36 -5.14 9.17 11.88
N ALA A 37 -5.19 9.05 13.21
CA ALA A 37 -5.21 7.73 13.85
C ALA A 37 -6.43 6.93 13.38
N TYR A 38 -6.22 5.67 12.99
CA TYR A 38 -7.28 4.74 12.57
C TYR A 38 -8.10 5.22 11.38
N HIS A 39 -7.43 5.70 10.32
CA HIS A 39 -8.07 6.11 9.09
C HIS A 39 -7.81 5.12 7.95
N PRO A 40 -8.61 4.02 7.84
CA PRO A 40 -8.41 2.96 6.86
C PRO A 40 -8.51 3.44 5.39
N GLN A 41 -8.99 4.66 5.16
CA GLN A 41 -9.05 5.26 3.83
C GLN A 41 -7.66 5.58 3.25
N THR A 42 -6.72 6.01 4.09
CA THR A 42 -5.35 6.35 3.64
C THR A 42 -4.49 5.09 3.53
N ASP A 43 -4.67 4.16 4.47
CA ASP A 43 -3.88 2.92 4.54
C ASP A 43 -4.37 1.86 3.53
N GLY A 44 -5.63 1.94 3.07
CA GLY A 44 -6.21 0.94 2.17
C GLY A 44 -5.51 0.82 0.81
N LEU A 45 -4.85 1.87 0.33
CA LEU A 45 -4.02 1.78 -0.88
C LEU A 45 -2.72 1.02 -0.64
N GLU A 46 -2.04 1.33 0.46
CA GLU A 46 -0.80 0.67 0.84
C GLU A 46 -1.06 -0.82 1.13
N GLU A 47 -2.11 -1.14 1.88
CA GLU A 47 -2.51 -2.51 2.16
C GLU A 47 -2.82 -3.30 0.89
N ARG A 48 -3.60 -2.74 -0.06
CA ARG A 48 -3.88 -3.37 -1.36
C ARG A 48 -2.62 -3.55 -2.20
N MET A 49 -1.72 -2.56 -2.18
CA MET A 49 -0.44 -2.64 -2.86
C MET A 49 0.40 -3.78 -2.27
N ILE A 50 0.54 -3.85 -0.95
CA ILE A 50 1.24 -4.93 -0.24
C ILE A 50 0.62 -6.29 -0.57
N GLN A 51 -0.71 -6.39 -0.59
CA GLN A 51 -1.40 -7.63 -0.93
C GLN A 51 -1.12 -8.06 -2.37
N THR A 52 -1.14 -7.12 -3.31
CA THR A 52 -0.83 -7.40 -4.72
C THR A 52 0.64 -7.84 -4.86
N PHE A 53 1.56 -7.18 -4.16
CA PHE A 53 2.97 -7.59 -4.12
C PHE A 53 3.15 -9.00 -3.57
N LYS A 54 2.45 -9.36 -2.49
CA LYS A 54 2.49 -10.72 -1.93
C LYS A 54 2.04 -11.74 -2.97
N ILE A 55 0.95 -11.48 -3.69
CA ILE A 55 0.45 -12.37 -4.75
C ILE A 55 1.49 -12.50 -5.87
N CYS A 56 2.09 -11.40 -6.33
CA CYS A 56 3.12 -11.42 -7.37
C CYS A 56 4.37 -12.20 -6.93
N LEU A 57 4.83 -12.02 -5.68
CA LEU A 57 5.97 -12.72 -5.12
C LEU A 57 5.70 -14.22 -5.01
N LEU A 58 4.51 -14.61 -4.56
CA LEU A 58 4.10 -16.01 -4.48
C LEU A 58 4.07 -16.65 -5.87
N ALA A 59 3.51 -15.96 -6.87
CA ALA A 59 3.50 -16.46 -8.25
C ALA A 59 4.92 -16.63 -8.82
N ALA A 60 5.82 -15.68 -8.55
CA ALA A 60 7.21 -15.77 -8.96
C ALA A 60 7.94 -16.93 -8.27
N LEU A 61 7.73 -17.12 -6.97
CA LEU A 61 8.32 -18.21 -6.20
C LEU A 61 7.80 -19.59 -6.66
N GLU A 62 6.49 -19.69 -6.93
CA GLU A 62 5.88 -20.92 -7.44
C GLU A 62 6.46 -21.30 -8.81
N LEU A 63 6.66 -20.31 -9.69
CA LEU A 63 7.29 -20.53 -10.99
C LEU A 63 8.76 -20.95 -10.85
N ALA A 64 9.52 -20.30 -9.96
CA ALA A 64 10.89 -20.68 -9.66
C ALA A 64 10.96 -22.12 -9.13
N TYR A 65 10.15 -22.46 -8.13
CA TYR A 65 10.09 -23.81 -7.58
C TYR A 65 9.77 -24.87 -8.64
N LYS A 66 8.81 -24.59 -9.53
CA LYS A 66 8.41 -25.51 -10.61
C LYS A 66 9.50 -25.75 -11.66
N THR A 67 10.42 -24.80 -11.82
CA THR A 67 11.48 -24.82 -12.86
C THR A 67 12.85 -25.18 -12.29
N CYS A 68 13.05 -25.15 -10.98
CA CYS A 68 14.27 -25.61 -10.33
C CYS A 68 14.36 -27.14 -10.31
N ILE A 69 15.57 -27.67 -10.50
CA ILE A 69 15.86 -29.10 -10.41
C ILE A 69 15.87 -29.49 -8.92
N ASN A 70 15.14 -30.54 -8.54
CA ASN A 70 15.19 -31.08 -7.19
C ASN A 70 16.38 -32.05 -7.07
N ALA A 71 17.16 -31.93 -5.99
CA ALA A 71 18.35 -32.74 -5.76
C ALA A 71 18.06 -34.25 -5.70
N THR A 72 16.91 -34.67 -5.17
CA THR A 72 16.59 -36.09 -4.99
C THR A 72 16.16 -36.77 -6.30
N THR A 73 15.42 -36.07 -7.15
CA THR A 73 14.87 -36.63 -8.40
C THR A 73 15.68 -36.24 -9.63
N ASN A 74 16.61 -35.29 -9.49
CA ASN A 74 17.37 -34.66 -10.58
C ASN A 74 16.50 -34.17 -11.75
N GLN A 75 15.23 -33.86 -11.46
CA GLN A 75 14.24 -33.35 -12.40
C GLN A 75 13.49 -32.18 -11.78
N THR A 76 12.91 -31.34 -12.63
CA THR A 76 12.07 -30.23 -12.16
C THR A 76 10.67 -30.76 -11.76
N PRO A 77 10.01 -30.17 -10.74
CA PRO A 77 8.65 -30.54 -10.40
C PRO A 77 7.66 -30.41 -11.57
N ALA A 78 7.86 -29.46 -12.49
CA ALA A 78 7.01 -29.31 -13.67
C ALA A 78 7.18 -30.47 -14.68
N ILE A 79 8.39 -31.00 -14.86
CA ILE A 79 8.60 -32.21 -15.68
C ILE A 79 7.93 -33.42 -15.03
N LEU A 80 8.10 -33.61 -13.73
CA LEU A 80 7.51 -34.74 -13.01
C LEU A 80 5.98 -34.70 -12.96
N GLY A 81 5.38 -33.51 -12.79
CA GLY A 81 3.94 -33.37 -12.66
C GLY A 81 3.20 -33.17 -14.00
N LYS A 82 3.82 -32.50 -14.97
CA LYS A 82 3.16 -32.10 -16.24
C LYS A 82 3.88 -32.60 -17.50
N GLY A 83 5.10 -33.13 -17.39
CA GLY A 83 5.89 -33.59 -18.53
C GLY A 83 6.58 -32.48 -19.33
N TRP A 84 6.46 -31.21 -18.93
CA TRP A 84 7.10 -30.09 -19.63
C TRP A 84 7.40 -28.92 -18.68
N ASN A 85 8.46 -28.17 -18.99
CA ASN A 85 8.78 -26.92 -18.30
C ASN A 85 8.16 -25.72 -19.02
N PRO A 86 7.50 -24.80 -18.30
CA PRO A 86 6.97 -23.58 -18.88
C PRO A 86 8.10 -22.66 -19.37
N LYS A 87 7.97 -22.15 -20.60
CA LYS A 87 8.89 -21.16 -21.17
C LYS A 87 8.61 -19.79 -20.56
N LEU A 88 9.61 -19.18 -19.95
CA LEU A 88 9.53 -17.81 -19.46
C LEU A 88 9.80 -16.80 -20.57
N HIS A 89 9.32 -15.56 -20.41
CA HIS A 89 9.66 -14.46 -21.33
C HIS A 89 11.18 -14.26 -21.46
N GLN A 90 11.94 -14.53 -20.39
CA GLN A 90 13.41 -14.46 -20.39
C GLN A 90 14.06 -15.52 -21.28
N ASP A 91 13.44 -16.69 -21.43
CA ASP A 91 13.96 -17.78 -22.28
C ASP A 91 13.85 -17.43 -23.77
N SER A 92 12.84 -16.64 -24.13
CA SER A 92 12.69 -16.07 -25.47
C SER A 92 13.70 -14.94 -25.73
N LEU A 93 14.08 -14.18 -24.70
CA LEU A 93 15.06 -13.09 -24.81
C LEU A 93 16.49 -13.62 -24.90
N ARG A 94 16.82 -14.75 -24.24
CA ARG A 94 18.19 -15.29 -24.15
C ARG A 94 18.76 -15.89 -25.44
N LYS A 95 17.97 -16.08 -26.50
CA LYS A 95 18.43 -16.81 -27.68
C LYS A 95 19.51 -16.09 -28.51
N ASP A 96 19.50 -14.75 -28.57
CA ASP A 96 20.32 -14.00 -29.54
C ASP A 96 20.91 -12.66 -29.03
N LEU A 97 21.10 -12.46 -27.72
CA LEU A 97 21.49 -11.13 -27.20
C LEU A 97 22.99 -10.81 -27.41
N VAL A 98 23.30 -10.07 -28.47
CA VAL A 98 24.07 -8.82 -28.33
C VAL A 98 23.10 -7.82 -27.68
N GLU A 99 23.36 -7.44 -26.44
CA GLU A 99 22.51 -6.51 -25.68
C GLU A 99 22.34 -5.18 -26.41
N ILE A 100 21.11 -4.86 -26.82
CA ILE A 100 20.72 -3.48 -27.07
C ILE A 100 19.83 -3.07 -25.91
N HIS A 101 20.46 -2.57 -24.85
CA HIS A 101 19.75 -1.82 -23.82
C HIS A 101 19.04 -0.63 -24.51
N PRO A 102 17.69 -0.50 -24.41
CA PRO A 102 17.02 0.64 -25.01
C PRO A 102 17.59 1.92 -24.39
N THR A 103 18.13 2.83 -25.21
CA THR A 103 18.69 4.09 -24.73
C THR A 103 17.69 4.79 -23.81
N ALA A 104 18.15 5.43 -22.73
CA ALA A 104 17.29 6.03 -21.70
C ALA A 104 16.16 6.92 -22.25
N ALA A 105 16.40 7.59 -23.38
CA ALA A 105 15.40 8.40 -24.08
C ALA A 105 14.23 7.57 -24.66
N ILE A 106 14.52 6.42 -25.26
CA ILE A 106 13.53 5.50 -25.82
C ILE A 106 12.72 4.87 -24.69
N PHE A 107 13.39 4.41 -23.64
CA PHE A 107 12.74 3.84 -22.47
C PHE A 107 11.80 4.83 -21.77
N LYS A 108 12.26 6.09 -21.58
CA LYS A 108 11.41 7.18 -21.06
C LYS A 108 10.15 7.38 -21.90
N ARG A 109 10.26 7.31 -23.23
CA ARG A 109 9.10 7.45 -24.14
C ARG A 109 8.16 6.27 -24.04
N MET A 110 8.67 5.05 -23.90
CA MET A 110 7.86 3.85 -23.70
C MET A 110 7.08 3.91 -22.39
N LEU A 111 7.69 4.37 -21.29
CA LEU A 111 7.04 4.48 -19.99
C LEU A 111 5.98 5.59 -19.89
N LYS A 112 5.97 6.58 -20.79
CA LYS A 112 4.98 7.67 -20.76
C LYS A 112 3.54 7.19 -20.93
N LYS A 113 3.28 6.27 -21.86
CA LYS A 113 1.91 5.78 -22.12
C LYS A 113 1.34 4.96 -20.93
N PRO A 114 2.07 3.95 -20.41
CA PRO A 114 1.62 3.20 -19.22
C PRO A 114 1.45 4.11 -18.00
N ARG A 115 2.36 5.07 -17.78
CA ARG A 115 2.26 5.99 -16.64
C ARG A 115 1.00 6.83 -16.69
N LYS A 116 0.67 7.40 -17.85
CA LYS A 116 -0.59 8.17 -18.04
C LYS A 116 -1.82 7.29 -17.78
N HIS A 117 -1.79 6.06 -18.28
CA HIS A 117 -2.87 5.10 -18.05
C HIS A 117 -3.03 4.78 -16.55
N ALA A 118 -1.93 4.50 -15.85
CA ALA A 118 -1.94 4.22 -14.42
C ALA A 118 -2.49 5.40 -13.59
N VAL A 119 -2.11 6.63 -13.92
CA VAL A 119 -2.66 7.83 -13.27
C VAL A 119 -4.17 7.92 -13.46
N ARG A 120 -4.66 7.70 -14.68
CA ARG A 120 -6.10 7.68 -14.95
C ARG A 120 -6.84 6.60 -14.16
N CYS A 121 -6.30 5.38 -14.10
CA CYS A 121 -6.90 4.30 -13.31
C CYS A 121 -6.96 4.64 -11.81
N LEU A 122 -5.97 5.36 -11.29
CA LEU A 122 -6.00 5.85 -9.91
C LEU A 122 -7.11 6.89 -9.71
N GLU A 123 -7.21 7.89 -10.60
CA GLU A 123 -8.25 8.91 -10.56
C GLU A 123 -9.67 8.30 -10.62
N ASP A 124 -9.88 7.35 -11.54
CA ASP A 124 -11.15 6.63 -11.69
C ASP A 124 -11.48 5.82 -10.41
N SER A 125 -10.49 5.14 -9.83
CA SER A 125 -10.65 4.38 -8.58
C SER A 125 -10.96 5.28 -7.38
N PHE A 126 -10.34 6.46 -7.30
CA PHE A 126 -10.62 7.44 -6.26
C PHE A 126 -12.04 7.99 -6.40
N ALA A 127 -12.44 8.38 -7.61
CA ALA A 127 -13.78 8.89 -7.89
C ALA A 127 -14.86 7.85 -7.53
N TYR A 128 -14.67 6.60 -7.93
CA TYR A 128 -15.57 5.50 -7.58
C TYR A 128 -15.66 5.29 -6.06
N SER A 129 -14.52 5.30 -5.36
CA SER A 129 -14.50 5.09 -3.90
C SER A 129 -15.18 6.23 -3.15
N LYS A 130 -15.03 7.48 -3.63
CA LYS A 130 -15.68 8.66 -3.08
C LYS A 130 -17.20 8.60 -3.26
N ASP A 131 -17.69 8.36 -4.47
CA ASP A 131 -19.14 8.28 -4.78
C ASP A 131 -19.83 7.18 -3.95
N LYS A 132 -19.20 6.00 -3.82
CA LYS A 132 -19.73 4.92 -2.98
C LYS A 132 -19.80 5.30 -1.51
N TRP A 133 -18.80 6.04 -1.01
CA TRP A 133 -18.75 6.47 0.38
C TRP A 133 -19.83 7.50 0.68
N GLU A 134 -19.96 8.53 -0.15
CA GLU A 134 -20.98 9.58 -0.01
C GLU A 134 -22.40 9.02 -0.01
N LYS A 135 -22.67 7.99 -0.83
CA LYS A 135 -23.99 7.31 -0.87
C LYS A 135 -24.31 6.48 0.37
N SER A 136 -23.29 5.97 1.07
CA SER A 136 -23.47 5.05 2.20
C SER A 136 -23.31 5.72 3.57
N HIS A 137 -22.66 6.88 3.63
CA HIS A 137 -22.40 7.62 4.87
C HIS A 137 -23.18 8.93 4.86
N ALA A 138 -24.26 9.01 5.65
CA ALA A 138 -24.87 10.29 5.98
C ALA A 138 -23.87 11.06 6.87
N SER A 139 -23.27 12.11 6.32
CA SER A 139 -22.40 13.00 7.08
C SER A 139 -23.21 13.70 8.18
N ALA A 140 -22.95 13.34 9.43
CA ALA A 140 -23.43 14.12 10.58
C ALA A 140 -22.66 15.45 10.58
N TYR A 141 -23.38 16.56 10.46
CA TYR A 141 -22.80 17.87 10.67
C TYR A 141 -22.60 18.06 12.17
N PHE A 142 -21.40 18.47 12.56
CA PHE A 142 -21.02 18.73 13.93
C PHE A 142 -20.70 20.21 14.08
N GLU A 143 -21.19 20.83 15.14
CA GLU A 143 -20.87 22.20 15.50
C GLU A 143 -19.98 22.26 16.75
N LEU A 144 -19.30 23.40 16.94
CA LEU A 144 -18.52 23.64 18.14
C LEU A 144 -19.45 23.73 19.34
N GLY A 145 -19.20 22.93 20.37
CA GLY A 145 -20.07 22.84 21.55
C GLY A 145 -21.00 21.62 21.57
N ASP A 146 -21.13 20.88 20.47
CA ASP A 146 -21.96 19.67 20.45
C ASP A 146 -21.41 18.58 21.38
N LEU A 147 -22.34 17.84 21.97
CA LEU A 147 -22.05 16.67 22.81
C LEU A 147 -22.03 15.41 21.96
N VAL A 148 -20.87 14.78 21.87
CA VAL A 148 -20.66 13.56 21.08
C VAL A 148 -20.20 12.40 21.94
N LEU A 149 -20.61 11.21 21.53
CA LEU A 149 -20.12 9.94 22.05
C LEU A 149 -19.00 9.43 21.14
N VAL A 150 -17.89 9.00 21.73
CA VAL A 150 -16.75 8.46 20.98
C VAL A 150 -16.71 6.94 21.12
N SER A 151 -16.55 6.23 20.00
CA SER A 151 -16.49 4.76 20.01
C SER A 151 -15.25 4.25 20.74
N THR A 152 -15.43 3.26 21.62
CA THR A 152 -14.34 2.64 22.41
C THR A 152 -13.51 1.63 21.62
N THR A 153 -13.89 1.32 20.39
CA THR A 153 -13.28 0.29 19.53
C THR A 153 -11.76 0.40 19.43
N ASN A 154 -11.24 1.63 19.38
CA ASN A 154 -9.80 1.92 19.24
C ASN A 154 -9.15 2.48 20.52
N PHE A 155 -9.85 2.49 21.66
CA PHE A 155 -9.31 3.00 22.93
C PHE A 155 -8.61 1.91 23.73
N ASN A 156 -7.28 1.96 23.76
CA ASN A 156 -6.47 1.05 24.57
C ASN A 156 -6.32 1.51 26.03
N ASN A 157 -6.64 2.78 26.35
CA ASN A 157 -6.40 3.39 27.66
C ASN A 157 -7.57 3.21 28.66
N ILE A 158 -8.63 2.51 28.28
CA ILE A 158 -9.79 2.25 29.16
C ILE A 158 -9.57 0.90 29.86
N LYS A 159 -9.57 0.89 31.19
CA LYS A 159 -9.41 -0.34 32.01
C LYS A 159 -10.57 -1.31 31.79
N GLY A 160 -10.29 -2.62 31.81
CA GLY A 160 -11.30 -3.70 31.73
C GLY A 160 -11.14 -4.64 30.52
N CYS A 161 -11.90 -5.74 30.52
CA CYS A 161 -11.91 -6.74 29.46
C CYS A 161 -12.64 -6.23 28.21
N ARG A 162 -12.05 -6.39 27.02
CA ARG A 162 -12.59 -5.89 25.72
C ARG A 162 -14.07 -6.24 25.46
N LYS A 163 -14.53 -7.40 25.93
CA LYS A 163 -15.91 -7.88 25.74
C LYS A 163 -16.95 -7.25 26.68
N LEU A 164 -16.51 -6.63 27.78
CA LEU A 164 -17.38 -6.04 28.81
C LEU A 164 -17.29 -4.50 28.83
N LYS A 165 -16.66 -3.90 27.82
CA LYS A 165 -16.57 -2.43 27.69
C LYS A 165 -17.80 -1.91 26.97
N ASP A 166 -18.30 -0.76 27.42
CA ASP A 166 -19.31 -0.02 26.68
C ASP A 166 -18.77 0.35 25.30
N SER A 167 -19.61 0.26 24.27
CA SER A 167 -19.20 0.52 22.88
C SER A 167 -18.91 2.01 22.62
N PHE A 168 -19.38 2.89 23.49
CA PHE A 168 -19.24 4.35 23.39
C PHE A 168 -18.97 4.96 24.77
N VAL A 169 -18.15 6.01 24.80
CA VAL A 169 -17.84 6.78 26.01
C VAL A 169 -18.11 8.27 25.75
N GLY A 170 -18.59 8.95 26.79
CA GLY A 170 -18.89 10.38 26.76
C GLY A 170 -20.01 10.74 27.75
N PRO A 171 -20.68 11.89 27.58
CA PRO A 171 -20.55 12.80 26.44
C PRO A 171 -19.31 13.71 26.50
N PHE A 172 -18.69 13.96 25.35
CA PHE A 172 -17.58 14.89 25.19
C PHE A 172 -17.99 16.10 24.36
N VAL A 173 -17.45 17.28 24.67
CA VAL A 173 -17.73 18.52 23.94
C VAL A 173 -16.74 18.70 22.79
N ILE A 174 -17.24 19.01 21.60
CA ILE A 174 -16.40 19.36 20.45
C ILE A 174 -15.77 20.75 20.68
N LYS A 175 -14.44 20.78 20.84
CA LYS A 175 -13.67 22.01 21.02
C LYS A 175 -13.15 22.64 19.72
N ALA A 176 -12.88 21.81 18.71
CA ALA A 176 -12.33 22.26 17.44
C ALA A 176 -12.65 21.24 16.34
N LEU A 177 -13.03 21.74 15.16
CA LEU A 177 -13.18 20.95 13.95
C LEU A 177 -11.91 21.13 13.11
N HIS A 178 -11.28 20.01 12.74
CA HIS A 178 -10.16 20.01 11.80
C HIS A 178 -10.65 19.36 10.50
N GLY A 179 -10.69 20.14 9.42
CA GLY A 179 -11.04 19.71 8.07
C GLY A 179 -9.81 19.46 7.21
#